data_AF-A0A447KSB1-F1
#
_entry.id   AF-A0A447KSB1-F1
#
_cell.length_a   1.000
_cell.length_b   1.000
_cell.length_c   1.000
_cell.angle_alpha   90.00
_cell.angle_beta   90.00
_cell.angle_gamma   90.00
#
_symmetry.space_group_name_H-M   'P 1'
#
loop_
_entity.id
_entity.type
_entity.pdbx_description
1 polymer ?
#
loop_
_entity_poly.entity_id
_entity_poly.type
_entity_poly.pdbx_seq_one_letter_code
_entity_poly.pdbx_strand_id
1 'polypeptide(L)'
;MQQIPGMVLINRTLPGYETRCVALDDRYGAWLATRHLIQQGHQRIAIICSTHQISDATDRLQGYLDALQEHGIAVDEKLIAYGEPDEIGGEQADDRTAGARQELQRGDLL
;
A
#
# COMPACT_ATOMS: atom_id res chain seq x y z
N MET A 1 -22.22 22.15 -4.79
CA MET A 1 -21.10 23.03 -5.19
C MET A 1 -21.50 23.79 -6.44
N GLN A 2 -21.28 25.10 -6.51
CA GLN A 2 -21.39 25.84 -7.77
C GLN A 2 -20.31 25.36 -8.74
N GLN A 3 -20.63 25.16 -10.01
CA GLN A 3 -19.63 24.80 -11.02
C GLN A 3 -18.63 25.95 -11.21
N ILE A 4 -17.35 25.65 -11.05
CA ILE A 4 -16.24 26.55 -11.37
C ILE A 4 -15.65 26.12 -12.73
N PRO A 5 -15.80 26.92 -13.80
CA PRO A 5 -15.17 26.62 -15.09
C PRO A 5 -13.64 26.54 -14.94
N GLY A 6 -13.05 25.43 -15.40
CA GLY A 6 -11.60 25.21 -15.34
C GLY A 6 -11.08 24.47 -14.09
N MET A 7 -11.94 24.09 -13.15
CA MET A 7 -11.52 23.25 -12.01
C MET A 7 -11.18 21.83 -12.46
N VAL A 8 -9.99 21.36 -12.11
CA VAL A 8 -9.48 19.99 -12.32
C VAL A 8 -9.03 19.42 -10.98
N LEU A 9 -9.38 18.17 -10.70
CA LEU A 9 -8.94 17.43 -9.51
C LEU A 9 -7.72 16.59 -9.87
N ILE A 10 -6.71 16.58 -9.00
CA ILE A 10 -5.47 15.85 -9.21
C ILE A 10 -5.33 14.77 -8.13
N ASN A 11 -4.80 13.61 -8.52
CA ASN A 11 -4.45 12.50 -7.64
C ASN A 11 -5.65 11.87 -6.91
N ARG A 12 -6.87 12.07 -7.41
CA ARG A 12 -8.06 11.36 -6.94
C ARG A 12 -9.18 11.45 -7.95
N THR A 13 -10.03 10.45 -7.91
CA THR A 13 -11.29 10.44 -8.64
C THR A 13 -12.41 10.76 -7.66
N LEU A 14 -13.28 11.70 -8.03
CA LEU A 14 -14.46 12.05 -7.24
C LEU A 14 -15.71 11.60 -8.00
N PRO A 15 -16.59 10.78 -7.39
CA PRO A 15 -17.83 10.35 -8.03
C PRO A 15 -18.66 11.54 -8.53
N GLY A 16 -19.08 11.48 -9.79
CA GLY A 16 -19.82 12.55 -10.48
C GLY A 16 -18.95 13.66 -11.09
N TYR A 17 -17.63 13.61 -10.92
CA TYR A 17 -16.66 14.56 -11.48
C TYR A 17 -15.50 13.86 -12.21
N GLU A 18 -15.67 12.60 -12.59
CA GLU A 18 -14.63 11.75 -13.16
C GLU A 18 -13.98 12.39 -14.40
N THR A 19 -14.79 13.03 -15.26
CA THR A 19 -14.34 13.73 -16.47
C THR A 19 -13.45 14.95 -16.20
N ARG A 20 -13.31 15.37 -14.94
CA ARG A 20 -12.50 16.50 -14.49
C ARG A 20 -11.38 16.06 -13.53
N CYS A 21 -11.11 14.76 -13.46
CA CYS A 21 -10.07 14.20 -12.62
C CYS A 21 -8.88 13.76 -13.48
N VAL A 22 -7.69 14.02 -12.99
CA VAL A 22 -6.44 13.40 -13.44
C VAL A 22 -5.90 12.60 -12.26
N ALA A 23 -6.00 11.28 -12.34
CA ALA A 23 -5.62 10.37 -11.27
C ALA A 23 -4.71 9.27 -11.78
N LEU A 24 -4.01 8.62 -10.86
CA LEU A 24 -3.18 7.45 -11.13
C LEU A 24 -4.01 6.18 -10.99
N ASP A 25 -3.54 5.10 -11.60
CA ASP A 25 -4.00 3.75 -11.27
C ASP A 25 -3.14 3.23 -10.09
N ASP A 26 -3.55 3.60 -8.88
CA ASP A 26 -2.84 3.27 -7.64
C ASP A 26 -2.75 1.75 -7.40
N ARG A 27 -3.79 1.00 -7.79
CA ARG A 27 -3.82 -0.46 -7.69
C ARG A 27 -2.80 -1.09 -8.63
N TYR A 28 -2.79 -0.69 -9.89
CA TYR A 28 -1.82 -1.19 -10.86
C TYR A 28 -0.39 -0.81 -10.49
N GLY A 29 -0.17 0.41 -9.99
CA GLY A 29 1.13 0.86 -9.52
C GLY A 29 1.68 0.01 -8.37
N ALA A 30 0.86 -0.25 -7.35
CA ALA A 30 1.25 -1.09 -6.22
C ALA A 30 1.50 -2.55 -6.64
N TRP A 31 0.62 -3.11 -7.47
CA TRP A 31 0.82 -4.46 -8.05
C TRP A 31 2.16 -4.55 -8.79
N LEU A 32 2.48 -3.57 -9.64
CA LEU A 32 3.72 -3.56 -10.41
C LEU A 32 4.95 -3.51 -9.50
N ALA A 33 4.93 -2.69 -8.45
CA ALA A 33 6.03 -2.58 -7.49
C ALA A 33 6.22 -3.89 -6.69
N THR A 34 5.15 -4.45 -6.14
CA THR A 34 5.21 -5.71 -5.38
C THR A 34 5.66 -6.87 -6.28
N ARG A 35 5.09 -6.98 -7.48
CA ARG A 35 5.50 -7.98 -8.47
C ARG A 35 6.99 -7.88 -8.79
N HIS A 36 7.52 -6.67 -8.97
CA HIS A 36 8.95 -6.49 -9.24
C HIS A 36 9.82 -7.08 -8.11
N LEU A 37 9.48 -6.81 -6.85
CA LEU A 37 10.18 -7.38 -5.69
C LEU A 37 10.11 -8.92 -5.68
N ILE A 38 8.94 -9.49 -5.96
CA ILE A 38 8.77 -10.95 -6.06
C ILE A 38 9.66 -11.52 -7.16
N GLN A 39 9.73 -10.86 -8.32
CA GLN A 39 10.57 -11.26 -9.45
C GLN A 39 12.08 -11.19 -9.13
N GLN A 40 12.49 -10.36 -8.18
CA GLN A 40 13.85 -10.34 -7.65
C GLN A 40 14.10 -11.43 -6.57
N GLY A 41 13.10 -12.26 -6.25
CA GLY A 41 13.20 -13.36 -5.28
C GLY A 41 12.75 -13.01 -3.87
N HIS A 42 12.19 -11.82 -3.63
CA HIS A 42 11.65 -11.46 -2.31
C HIS A 42 10.33 -12.19 -2.05
N GLN A 43 10.24 -12.91 -0.93
CA GLN A 43 9.03 -13.63 -0.51
C GLN A 43 8.35 -13.04 0.73
N ARG A 44 9.04 -12.13 1.43
CA ARG A 44 8.53 -11.40 2.59
C ARG A 44 8.60 -9.92 2.29
N ILE A 45 7.48 -9.34 1.87
CA ILE A 45 7.37 -7.96 1.41
C ILE A 45 6.40 -7.27 2.35
N ALA A 46 6.81 -6.17 2.97
CA ALA A 46 5.94 -5.35 3.80
C ALA A 46 5.32 -4.22 2.98
N ILE A 47 4.12 -3.80 3.38
CA ILE A 47 3.45 -2.60 2.88
C ILE A 47 3.07 -1.71 4.07
N ILE A 48 3.38 -0.42 3.94
CA ILE A 48 2.96 0.61 4.89
C ILE A 48 1.88 1.45 4.21
N CYS A 49 0.67 1.36 4.76
CA CYS A 49 -0.52 2.08 4.30
C CYS A 49 -0.74 3.35 5.14
N SER A 50 -1.52 4.29 4.62
CA SER A 50 -1.94 5.46 5.39
C SER A 50 -3.04 5.07 6.40
N THR A 51 -3.01 5.69 7.58
CA THR A 51 -4.10 5.67 8.57
C THR A 51 -5.36 6.39 8.09
N HIS A 52 -5.26 7.23 7.05
CA HIS A 52 -6.40 7.99 6.54
C HIS A 52 -7.26 7.11 5.65
N GLN A 53 -8.59 7.19 5.80
CA GLN A 53 -9.53 6.48 4.94
C GLN A 53 -9.67 7.20 3.59
N ILE A 54 -8.68 7.00 2.72
CA ILE A 54 -8.64 7.52 1.34
C ILE A 54 -8.59 6.37 0.34
N SER A 55 -9.23 6.55 -0.82
CA SER A 55 -9.31 5.55 -1.90
C SER A 55 -7.95 4.97 -2.27
N ASP A 56 -6.96 5.85 -2.39
CA ASP A 56 -5.63 5.56 -2.90
C ASP A 56 -4.90 4.55 -1.98
N ALA A 57 -5.14 4.62 -0.66
CA ALA A 57 -4.57 3.68 0.30
C ALA A 57 -5.21 2.28 0.18
N THR A 58 -6.53 2.22 -0.04
CA THR A 58 -7.24 0.96 -0.29
C THR A 58 -6.79 0.33 -1.61
N ASP A 59 -6.67 1.12 -2.68
CA ASP A 59 -6.27 0.64 -3.99
C ASP A 59 -4.83 0.10 -3.99
N ARG A 60 -3.89 0.78 -3.32
CA ARG A 60 -2.51 0.29 -3.17
C ARG A 60 -2.43 -1.01 -2.38
N LEU A 61 -3.19 -1.11 -1.28
CA LEU A 61 -3.26 -2.36 -0.52
C LEU A 61 -3.77 -3.50 -1.39
N GLN A 62 -4.82 -3.26 -2.18
CA GLN A 62 -5.36 -4.27 -3.09
C GLN A 62 -4.33 -4.69 -4.15
N GLY A 63 -3.59 -3.76 -4.73
CA GLY A 63 -2.53 -4.07 -5.70
C GLY A 63 -1.42 -4.95 -5.13
N TYR A 64 -1.01 -4.70 -3.89
CA TYR A 64 -0.08 -5.56 -3.15
C TYR A 64 -0.64 -6.97 -2.95
N LEU A 65 -1.90 -7.09 -2.49
CA LEU A 65 -2.55 -8.38 -2.28
C LEU A 65 -2.71 -9.18 -3.58
N ASP A 66 -3.08 -8.51 -4.67
CA ASP A 66 -3.20 -9.14 -5.99
C ASP A 66 -1.87 -9.73 -6.46
N ALA A 67 -0.76 -9.00 -6.26
CA ALA A 67 0.57 -9.46 -6.67
C ALA A 67 1.04 -10.68 -5.87
N LEU A 68 0.76 -10.70 -4.56
CA LEU A 68 1.02 -11.87 -3.71
C LEU A 68 0.19 -13.07 -4.15
N GLN A 69 -1.11 -12.87 -4.38
CA GLN A 69 -2.03 -13.91 -4.81
C GLN A 69 -1.60 -14.53 -6.16
N GLU A 70 -1.21 -13.71 -7.13
CA GLU A 70 -0.74 -14.16 -8.45
C GLU A 70 0.49 -15.07 -8.36
N HIS A 71 1.37 -14.84 -7.38
CA HIS A 71 2.58 -15.62 -7.18
C HIS A 71 2.45 -16.70 -6.09
N GLY A 72 1.23 -16.91 -5.57
CA GLY A 72 0.96 -17.92 -4.54
C GLY A 72 1.63 -17.65 -3.20
N ILE A 73 1.95 -16.39 -2.88
CA ILE A 73 2.53 -16.00 -1.60
C ILE A 73 1.40 -15.72 -0.62
N ALA A 74 1.44 -16.38 0.55
CA ALA A 74 0.47 -16.16 1.61
C ALA A 74 0.61 -14.75 2.19
N VAL A 75 -0.54 -14.12 2.47
CA VAL A 75 -0.57 -12.81 3.12
C VAL A 75 -0.22 -12.97 4.60
N ASP A 76 0.80 -12.26 5.05
CA ASP A 76 1.13 -12.11 6.47
C ASP A 76 0.62 -10.74 6.93
N GLU A 77 -0.43 -10.74 7.77
CA GLU A 77 -1.01 -9.50 8.31
C GLU A 77 0.00 -8.70 9.13
N LYS A 78 1.06 -9.33 9.68
CA LYS A 78 2.14 -8.62 10.38
C LYS A 78 3.01 -7.76 9.45
N LEU A 79 2.94 -8.01 8.14
CA LEU A 79 3.65 -7.23 7.11
C LEU A 79 2.80 -6.09 6.54
N ILE A 80 1.59 -5.88 7.07
CA ILE A 80 0.72 -4.75 6.71
C ILE A 80 0.68 -3.79 7.89
N ALA A 81 1.33 -2.64 7.75
CA ALA A 81 1.31 -1.60 8.78
C ALA A 81 0.59 -0.33 8.30
N TYR A 82 0.19 0.48 9.26
CA TYR A 82 -0.49 1.76 9.01
C TYR A 82 0.24 2.88 9.75
N GLY A 83 0.49 3.97 9.05
CA GLY A 83 1.16 5.17 9.59
C GLY A 83 0.58 6.46 9.02
N GLU A 84 0.88 7.58 9.68
CA GLU A 84 0.60 8.90 9.09
C GLU A 84 1.42 9.07 7.79
N PRO A 85 0.89 9.77 6.77
CA PRO A 85 1.56 9.95 5.48
C PRO A 85 2.64 11.04 5.56
N ASP A 86 3.51 10.93 6.56
CA ASP A 86 4.69 11.75 6.78
C ASP A 86 5.89 10.87 7.14
N GLU A 87 7.04 11.49 7.32
CA GLU A 87 8.30 10.78 7.61
C GLU A 87 8.23 10.00 8.93
N ILE A 88 7.67 10.62 9.98
CA ILE A 88 7.60 10.06 11.33
C ILE A 88 6.63 8.87 11.39
N GLY A 89 5.48 9.00 10.73
CA GLY A 89 4.49 7.94 10.61
C GLY A 89 5.04 6.73 9.85
N GLY A 90 5.85 6.96 8.83
CA GLY A 90 6.58 5.91 8.12
C GLY A 90 7.57 5.16 9.01
N GLU A 91 8.42 5.88 9.74
CA GLU A 91 9.40 5.30 10.68
C GLU A 91 8.70 4.42 11.75
N GLN A 92 7.65 4.94 12.38
CA GLN A 92 6.91 4.20 13.41
C GLN A 92 6.20 2.96 12.87
N ALA A 93 5.77 2.98 11.61
CA ALA A 93 5.13 1.84 10.97
C ALA A 93 6.16 0.76 10.57
N ASP A 94 7.36 1.17 10.13
CA ASP A 94 8.45 0.26 9.80
C ASP A 94 8.86 -0.57 11.01
N ASP A 95 9.07 0.06 12.18
CA ASP A 95 9.40 -0.62 13.44
C ASP A 95 8.42 -1.76 13.80
N ARG A 96 7.13 -1.58 13.51
CA ARG A 96 6.08 -2.58 13.77
C ARG A 96 6.22 -3.80 12.85
N THR A 97 6.60 -3.58 11.60
CA THR A 97 6.85 -4.68 10.63
C THR A 97 8.20 -5.34 10.85
N ALA A 98 9.22 -4.58 11.29
CA ALA A 98 10.53 -5.09 11.66
C ALA A 98 10.48 -5.98 12.92
N GLY A 99 9.59 -5.68 13.88
CA GLY A 99 9.35 -6.52 15.06
C GLY A 99 8.98 -7.97 14.71
N ALA A 100 8.32 -8.22 13.57
CA ALA A 100 8.00 -9.56 13.09
C ALA A 100 9.26 -10.37 12.67
N ARG A 101 10.41 -9.73 12.43
CA ARG A 101 11.71 -10.44 12.26
C ARG A 101 12.27 -10.95 13.58
N GLN A 102 12.00 -10.27 14.70
CA GLN A 102 12.64 -10.56 16.00
C GLN A 102 11.96 -11.72 16.75
N GLU A 103 10.66 -11.92 16.58
CA GLU A 103 9.94 -13.05 17.19
C GLU A 103 10.36 -14.40 16.59
N LEU A 104 10.67 -14.46 15.30
CA LEU A 104 11.05 -15.70 14.61
C LEU A 104 12.47 -16.16 14.96
N GLN A 105 13.40 -15.25 15.23
CA GLN A 105 14.76 -15.62 15.67
C GLN A 105 14.80 -16.18 17.10
N ARG A 106 13.74 -16.01 17.90
CA ARG A 106 13.62 -16.62 19.23
C ARG A 106 12.95 -18.00 19.22
N GLY A 107 12.30 -18.37 18.12
CA GLY A 107 11.62 -19.67 17.96
C GLY A 107 12.54 -20.84 17.62
N ASP A 108 13.75 -20.57 17.12
CA ASP A 108 14.72 -21.59 16.67
C ASP A 108 15.75 -21.98 17.76
N LEU A 109 15.44 -21.74 19.04
CA LEU A 109 16.31 -22.07 20.20
C LEU A 109 15.66 -23.01 21.23
N LEU A 110 14.70 -23.83 20.83
CA LEU A 110 14.19 -24.97 21.62
C LEU A 110 14.17 -26.24 20.77
#